data_AF-A0A662RF28-F1
#
_entry.id   AF-A0A662RF28-F1
#
_cell.length_a   1.000
_cell.length_b   1.000
_cell.length_c   1.000
_cell.angle_alpha   90.00
_cell.angle_beta   90.00
_cell.angle_gamma   90.00
#
_symmetry.space_group_name_H-M   'P 1'
#
loop_
_entity.id
_entity.type
_entity.pdbx_description
1 polymer ?
#
loop_
_entity_poly.entity_id
_entity_poly.type
_entity_poly.pdbx_seq_one_letter_code
_entity_poly.pdbx_strand_id
1 'polypeptide(L)'
;MDSALKTAFSIMRSWKKNYNKGKRKIRCPVVKRPFVRVKQTLMKREGERLRITIKPREYVYIDLSKRYFKLNGRIGEPILTLTHIYLPIEVEARENGGCKIGWDLNKYSLDGFSPFWAGYE
;
A
#
# COMPACT_ATOMS: atom_id res chain seq x y z
N MET A 1 -12.24 7.07 -9.52
CA MET A 1 -11.99 5.70 -9.00
C MET A 1 -11.16 5.01 -10.06
N ASP A 2 -9.88 5.36 -10.17
CA ASP A 2 -9.09 5.06 -11.40
C ASP A 2 -7.91 4.13 -11.11
N SER A 3 -7.53 3.96 -9.85
CA SER A 3 -6.41 3.12 -9.43
C SER A 3 -6.68 1.64 -9.75
N ALA A 4 -7.87 1.13 -9.41
CA ALA A 4 -8.29 -0.23 -9.73
C ALA A 4 -8.28 -0.48 -11.25
N LEU A 5 -8.83 0.45 -12.04
CA LEU A 5 -8.86 0.35 -13.49
C LEU A 5 -7.45 0.37 -14.10
N LYS A 6 -6.60 1.30 -13.66
CA LYS A 6 -5.19 1.36 -14.07
C LYS A 6 -4.44 0.07 -13.74
N THR A 7 -4.64 -0.49 -12.55
CA THR A 7 -4.05 -1.78 -12.15
C THR A 7 -4.54 -2.91 -13.05
N ALA A 8 -5.84 -3.01 -13.31
CA ALA A 8 -6.41 -4.03 -14.20
C ALA A 8 -5.81 -3.94 -15.61
N PHE A 9 -5.75 -2.74 -16.20
CA PHE A 9 -5.12 -2.54 -17.50
C PHE A 9 -3.62 -2.86 -17.50
N SER A 10 -2.92 -2.56 -16.41
CA SER A 10 -1.50 -2.90 -16.27
C SER A 10 -1.28 -4.42 -16.23
N ILE A 11 -2.11 -5.15 -15.48
CA ILE A 11 -2.10 -6.62 -15.43
C ILE A 11 -2.34 -7.20 -16.83
N MET A 12 -3.35 -6.70 -17.56
CA MET A 12 -3.67 -7.17 -18.91
C MET A 12 -2.55 -6.85 -19.91
N ARG A 13 -1.96 -5.65 -19.86
CA ARG A 13 -0.82 -5.28 -20.71
C ARG A 13 0.40 -6.17 -20.45
N SER A 14 0.72 -6.42 -19.18
CA SER A 14 1.80 -7.31 -18.79
C SER A 14 1.55 -8.75 -19.23
N TRP A 15 0.32 -9.24 -19.10
CA TRP A 15 -0.06 -10.57 -19.58
C TRP A 15 0.11 -10.68 -21.10
N LYS A 16 -0.42 -9.72 -21.88
CA LYS A 16 -0.29 -9.69 -23.35
C LYS A 16 1.18 -9.69 -23.79
N LYS A 17 2.00 -8.83 -23.16
CA LYS A 17 3.45 -8.76 -23.45
C LYS A 17 4.14 -10.10 -23.21
N ASN A 18 3.80 -10.81 -22.14
CA ASN A 18 4.41 -12.09 -21.81
C ASN A 18 3.86 -13.26 -22.64
N TYR A 19 2.59 -13.18 -23.06
CA TYR A 19 2.01 -14.12 -24.02
C TYR A 19 2.74 -14.06 -25.36
N ASN A 20 2.94 -12.85 -25.90
CA ASN A 20 3.68 -12.65 -27.15
C ASN A 20 5.14 -13.12 -27.09
N LYS A 21 5.73 -13.19 -25.89
CA LYS A 21 7.09 -13.70 -25.65
C LYS A 21 7.14 -15.21 -25.41
N GLY A 22 6.02 -15.93 -25.53
CA GLY A 22 5.93 -17.36 -25.22
C GLY A 22 6.04 -17.72 -23.73
N LYS A 23 6.11 -16.73 -22.83
CA LYS A 23 6.27 -16.94 -21.38
C LYS A 23 4.95 -17.21 -20.65
N ARG A 24 3.81 -17.05 -21.33
CA ARG A 24 2.46 -17.29 -20.78
C ARG A 24 1.57 -18.01 -21.79
N LYS A 25 0.65 -18.82 -21.27
CA LYS A 25 -0.37 -19.52 -22.05
C LYS A 25 -1.56 -18.60 -22.37
N ILE A 26 -2.42 -19.05 -23.29
CA ILE A 26 -3.64 -18.35 -23.72
C ILE A 26 -4.64 -18.05 -22.60
N ARG A 27 -4.52 -18.73 -21.45
CA ARG A 27 -5.37 -18.49 -20.28
C ARG A 27 -5.11 -17.10 -19.69
N CYS A 28 -6.15 -16.27 -19.69
CA CYS A 28 -6.15 -14.94 -19.09
C CYS A 28 -5.79 -14.97 -17.60
N PRO A 29 -5.21 -13.87 -17.07
CA PRO A 29 -4.87 -13.76 -15.66
C PRO A 29 -6.14 -13.66 -14.80
N VAL A 30 -6.16 -14.37 -13.68
CA VAL A 30 -7.25 -14.30 -12.69
C VAL A 30 -6.77 -13.57 -11.45
N VAL A 31 -7.56 -12.60 -10.98
CA VAL A 31 -7.26 -11.86 -9.74
C VAL A 31 -7.62 -12.73 -8.55
N LYS A 32 -6.61 -13.35 -7.90
CA LYS A 32 -6.82 -14.17 -6.70
C LYS A 32 -6.98 -13.35 -5.41
N ARG A 33 -6.39 -12.15 -5.39
CA ARG A 33 -6.34 -11.27 -4.21
C ARG A 33 -6.70 -9.86 -4.67
N PRO A 34 -7.99 -9.50 -4.67
CA PRO A 34 -8.41 -8.17 -5.09
C PRO A 34 -8.03 -7.15 -4.03
N PHE A 35 -7.55 -6.01 -4.49
CA PHE A 35 -7.22 -4.87 -3.66
C PHE A 35 -7.49 -3.58 -4.42
N VAL A 36 -7.69 -2.49 -3.69
CA VAL A 36 -7.75 -1.14 -4.26
C VAL A 36 -6.92 -0.19 -3.42
N ARG A 37 -6.08 0.60 -4.09
CA ARG A 37 -5.39 1.73 -3.47
C ARG A 37 -6.28 2.96 -3.54
N VAL A 38 -6.56 3.56 -2.39
CA VAL A 38 -7.41 4.74 -2.27
C VAL A 38 -6.53 5.97 -2.45
N LYS A 39 -6.84 6.76 -3.47
CA LYS A 39 -6.12 8.02 -3.73
C LYS A 39 -6.30 8.98 -2.56
N GLN A 40 -5.26 9.76 -2.27
CA GLN A 40 -5.30 10.76 -1.21
C GLN A 40 -6.47 11.76 -1.37
N THR A 41 -6.85 12.10 -2.60
CA THR A 41 -7.98 13.01 -2.90
C THR A 41 -9.36 12.42 -2.62
N LEU A 42 -9.45 11.10 -2.49
CA LEU A 42 -10.70 10.39 -2.18
C LEU A 42 -10.82 10.04 -0.69
N MET A 43 -9.91 10.52 0.15
CA MET A 43 -9.97 10.31 1.59
C MET A 43 -9.80 11.60 2.36
N LYS A 44 -10.33 11.61 3.59
CA LYS A 44 -10.16 12.72 4.53
C LYS A 44 -10.10 12.17 5.96
N ARG A 45 -9.10 12.60 6.73
CA ARG A 45 -9.05 12.32 8.17
C ARG A 45 -9.99 13.30 8.88
N GLU A 46 -10.88 12.76 9.70
CA GLU A 46 -11.86 13.50 10.51
C GLU A 46 -11.70 13.02 11.96
N GLY A 47 -10.77 13.64 12.69
CA GLY A 47 -10.38 13.21 14.04
C GLY A 47 -9.84 11.76 14.05
N GLU A 48 -10.57 10.87 14.71
CA GLU A 48 -10.30 9.44 14.82
C GLU A 48 -11.05 8.59 13.78
N ARG A 49 -11.56 9.20 12.70
CA ARG A 49 -12.17 8.49 11.58
C ARG A 49 -11.44 8.81 10.28
N LEU A 50 -11.28 7.81 9.42
CA LEU A 50 -10.86 8.01 8.03
C LEU A 50 -12.09 7.89 7.13
N ARG A 51 -12.51 9.01 6.54
CA ARG A 51 -13.57 9.05 5.55
C ARG A 51 -13.00 8.70 4.18
N ILE A 52 -13.60 7.73 3.50
CA ILE A 52 -13.24 7.32 2.14
C ILE A 52 -14.47 7.51 1.25
N THR A 53 -14.30 8.25 0.15
CA THR A 53 -15.34 8.47 -0.86
C THR A 53 -15.39 7.29 -1.83
N ILE A 54 -16.54 6.62 -1.90
CA ILE A 54 -16.78 5.52 -2.85
C ILE A 54 -17.42 6.08 -4.12
N LYS A 55 -18.46 6.92 -3.95
CA LYS A 55 -19.15 7.65 -5.01
C LYS A 55 -19.40 9.09 -4.55
N PRO A 56 -19.76 10.03 -5.44
CA PRO A 56 -20.11 11.38 -5.03
C PRO A 56 -21.16 11.37 -3.91
N ARG A 57 -20.83 12.00 -2.78
CA ARG A 57 -21.67 12.05 -1.56
C ARG A 57 -21.92 10.70 -0.86
N GLU A 58 -21.22 9.63 -1.26
CA GLU A 58 -21.29 8.31 -0.64
C GLU A 58 -19.93 7.96 -0.01
N TYR A 59 -19.93 7.74 1.30
CA TYR A 59 -18.70 7.59 2.08
C TYR A 59 -18.72 6.32 2.93
N VAL A 60 -17.54 5.74 3.13
CA VAL A 60 -17.28 4.74 4.16
C VAL A 60 -16.31 5.32 5.17
N TYR A 61 -16.53 4.99 6.44
CA TYR A 61 -15.70 5.44 7.54
C TYR A 61 -14.95 4.26 8.14
N ILE A 62 -13.65 4.43 8.31
CA ILE A 62 -12.82 3.51 9.08
C ILE A 62 -12.62 4.11 10.45
N ASP A 63 -13.00 3.36 11.48
CA ASP A 63 -12.71 3.72 12.86
C ASP A 63 -11.23 3.54 13.12
N LEU A 64 -10.58 4.64 13.49
CA LEU A 64 -9.17 4.67 13.83
C LEU A 64 -8.95 4.73 15.35
N SER A 65 -9.97 4.77 16.19
CA SER A 65 -9.79 4.82 17.65
C SER A 65 -9.19 3.53 18.22
N LYS A 66 -9.45 2.38 17.56
CA LYS A 66 -9.02 1.05 18.00
C LYS A 66 -7.62 0.70 17.50
N ARG A 67 -6.59 1.39 18.03
CA ARG A 67 -5.19 1.18 17.64
C ARG A 67 -4.29 0.89 18.85
N TYR A 68 -3.30 0.04 18.63
CA TYR A 68 -2.24 -0.27 19.61
C TYR A 68 -1.15 0.82 19.69
N PHE A 69 -1.20 1.84 18.82
CA PHE A 69 -0.19 2.89 18.73
C PHE A 69 -0.82 4.26 18.43
N LYS A 70 -0.10 5.33 18.77
CA LYS A 70 -0.49 6.71 18.45
C LYS A 70 -0.26 7.02 16.98
N LEU A 71 -1.27 7.57 16.30
CA LEU A 71 -1.16 7.97 14.90
C LEU A 71 -0.48 9.33 14.76
N ASN A 72 0.85 9.34 14.89
CA ASN A 72 1.68 10.51 14.64
C ASN A 72 2.14 10.47 13.18
N GLY A 73 1.76 11.47 12.37
CA GLY A 73 2.18 11.56 10.97
C GLY A 73 1.04 11.62 9.96
N ARG A 74 1.42 11.66 8.68
CA ARG A 74 0.51 11.73 7.54
C ARG A 74 0.07 10.33 7.15
N ILE A 75 -1.22 10.13 6.97
CA ILE A 75 -1.75 8.88 6.39
C ILE A 75 -1.48 8.94 4.89
N GLY A 76 -0.71 7.98 4.37
CA GLY A 76 -0.49 7.78 2.93
C GLY A 76 -1.72 7.19 2.25
N GLU A 77 -1.58 6.69 1.02
CA GLU A 77 -2.69 6.07 0.28
C GLU A 77 -3.06 4.68 0.82
N PRO A 78 -4.22 4.49 1.48
CA PRO A 78 -4.63 3.20 2.05
C PRO A 78 -4.81 2.14 0.97
N ILE A 79 -4.54 0.89 1.33
CA ILE A 79 -4.82 -0.26 0.48
C ILE A 79 -5.92 -1.08 1.14
N LEU A 80 -7.08 -1.10 0.50
CA LEU A 80 -8.22 -1.90 0.91
C LEU A 80 -8.14 -3.26 0.25
N THR A 81 -8.29 -4.32 1.05
CA THR A 81 -8.51 -5.68 0.57
C THR A 81 -9.88 -6.16 1.06
N LEU A 82 -10.27 -7.40 0.73
CA LEU A 82 -11.52 -7.97 1.20
C LEU A 82 -11.57 -8.18 2.72
N THR A 83 -10.40 -8.34 3.35
CA THR A 83 -10.32 -8.75 4.76
C THR A 83 -9.57 -7.76 5.64
N HIS A 84 -8.68 -6.97 5.05
CA HIS A 84 -7.79 -6.07 5.78
C HIS A 84 -7.68 -4.71 5.11
N ILE A 85 -7.35 -3.72 5.92
CA ILE A 85 -6.99 -2.37 5.50
C ILE A 85 -5.54 -2.15 5.88
N TYR A 86 -4.70 -1.90 4.90
CA TYR A 86 -3.32 -1.46 5.13
C TYR A 86 -3.30 0.06 5.10
N LEU A 87 -2.87 0.67 6.21
CA LEU A 87 -2.76 2.12 6.38
C LEU A 87 -1.29 2.53 6.42
N PRO A 88 -0.72 3.04 5.32
CA PRO A 88 0.62 3.61 5.33
C PRO A 88 0.63 4.87 6.20
N ILE A 89 1.64 4.99 7.04
CA ILE A 89 1.85 6.16 7.89
C ILE A 89 3.24 6.70 7.61
N GLU A 90 3.29 7.96 7.20
CA GLU A 90 4.53 8.68 6.93
C GLU A 90 4.80 9.61 8.12
N VAL A 91 5.96 9.42 8.74
CA VAL A 91 6.44 10.23 9.85
C VAL A 91 7.70 10.94 9.38
N GLU A 92 7.78 12.25 9.60
CA GLU A 92 8.98 13.01 9.29
C GLU A 92 10.13 12.59 10.22
N ALA A 93 11.29 12.32 9.64
CA ALA A 93 12.49 12.03 10.40
C ALA A 93 12.95 13.31 11.12
N ARG A 94 13.13 13.23 12.44
CA ARG A 94 13.55 14.38 13.26
C ARG A 94 15.01 14.76 13.07
N GLU A 95 15.83 13.86 12.53
CA GLU A 95 17.27 14.05 12.39
C GLU A 95 17.79 13.55 11.03
N ASN A 96 18.66 14.33 10.40
CA ASN A 96 19.45 13.91 9.24
C ASN A 96 20.68 13.14 9.74
N GLY A 97 20.48 11.92 10.22
CA GLY A 97 21.58 11.01 10.53
C GLY A 97 22.38 10.66 9.28
N GLY A 98 23.70 10.44 9.42
CA GLY A 98 24.61 10.13 8.31
C GLY A 98 24.34 8.78 7.61
N CYS A 99 23.47 7.93 8.16
CA CYS A 99 23.10 6.64 7.60
C CYS A 99 21.59 6.40 7.76
N LYS A 100 20.97 5.80 6.73
CA LYS A 100 19.57 5.37 6.73
C LYS A 100 19.50 3.85 6.76
N ILE A 101 18.84 3.30 7.77
CA ILE A 101 18.59 1.86 7.90
C ILE A 101 17.12 1.62 7.57
N GLY A 102 16.85 0.67 6.68
CA GLY A 102 15.51 0.17 6.42
C GLY A 102 15.17 -0.92 7.42
N TRP A 103 14.10 -0.75 8.17
CA TRP A 103 13.56 -1.79 9.05
C TRP A 103 12.26 -2.33 8.46
N ASP A 104 12.14 -3.65 8.31
CA ASP A 104 10.90 -4.34 7.99
C ASP A 104 10.43 -5.11 9.22
N LEU A 105 9.16 -4.93 9.60
CA LEU A 105 8.55 -5.59 10.74
C LEU A 105 7.24 -6.23 10.31
N ASN A 106 7.06 -7.50 10.68
CA ASN A 106 5.79 -8.20 10.57
C ASN A 106 5.50 -8.99 11.85
N LYS A 107 4.46 -9.83 11.87
CA LYS A 107 4.05 -10.57 13.07
C LYS A 107 5.14 -11.52 13.61
N TYR A 108 6.05 -11.98 12.76
CA TYR A 108 7.01 -13.03 13.10
C TYR A 108 8.47 -12.66 12.85
N SER A 109 8.78 -11.53 12.20
CA SER A 109 10.16 -11.08 11.97
C SER A 109 10.33 -9.56 12.11
N LEU A 110 11.57 -9.18 12.44
CA LEU A 110 12.10 -7.82 12.45
C LEU A 110 13.45 -7.88 11.73
N ASP A 111 13.49 -7.35 10.52
CA ASP A 111 14.63 -7.44 9.60
C ASP A 111 15.19 -6.03 9.33
N GLY A 112 16.51 -5.88 9.39
CA GLY A 112 17.20 -4.62 9.15
C GLY A 112 18.07 -4.68 7.90
N PHE A 113 18.02 -3.64 7.06
CA PHE A 113 18.91 -3.44 5.92
C PHE A 113 19.68 -2.14 6.07
N SER A 114 21.00 -2.22 5.98
CA SER A 114 21.90 -1.06 5.94
C SER A 114 22.91 -1.22 4.80
N PRO A 115 23.15 -0.16 4.01
CA PRO A 115 24.05 -0.23 2.87
C PRO A 115 25.54 -0.42 3.25
N PHE A 116 25.90 -0.29 4.53
CA PHE A 116 27.29 -0.39 5.01
C PHE A 116 27.70 -1.80 5.48
N TRP A 117 26.80 -2.78 5.47
CA TRP A 117 27.07 -4.14 6.00
C TRP A 117 27.65 -5.12 4.97
N ALA A 118 27.90 -4.70 3.73
CA ALA A 118 28.32 -5.59 2.63
C ALA A 118 29.86 -5.63 2.39
N GLY A 119 30.69 -5.45 3.41
CA GLY A 119 32.13 -5.22 3.19
C GLY A 119 33.08 -5.60 4.32
N TYR A 120 32.93 -6.78 4.92
CA TYR A 120 34.01 -7.43 5.67
C TYR A 120 33.92 -8.96 5.49
N GLU A 121 34.51 -9.43 4.39
CA GLU A 121 35.12 -10.77 4.26
C GLU A 121 36.59 -10.59 3.92
#